data_AF-A0A942X7V4-F1
#
_entry.id   AF-A0A942X7V4-F1
#
_cell.length_a   1.000
_cell.length_b   1.000
_cell.length_c   1.000
_cell.angle_alpha   90.00
_cell.angle_beta   90.00
_cell.angle_gamma   90.00
#
_symmetry.space_group_name_H-M   'P 1'
#
loop_
_entity.id
_entity.type
_entity.pdbx_description
1 polymer ?
#
loop_
_entity_poly.entity_id
_entity_poly.type
_entity_poly.pdbx_seq_one_letter_code
_entity_poly.pdbx_strand_id
1 'polypeptide(L)'
;ASSIRQGVQTLTDNLYLAQKKGVDVWTAVQAYNFGPAYIDFIVQNGKENTLALAKQYSRDTVAPLLGNTTGKTYSYIHPISIFHGAELYVNGGNYYYSRQVQLNLYIIKCFTLFSTSG
;
A
#
# COMPACT_ATOMS: atom_id res chain seq x y z
N ALA A 1 1.27 22.09 9.65
CA ALA A 1 0.79 22.29 8.26
C ALA A 1 1.72 21.68 7.19
N SER A 2 3.06 21.70 7.36
CA SER A 2 4.02 21.16 6.39
C SER A 2 3.87 19.65 6.12
N SER A 3 3.66 18.82 7.16
CA SER A 3 3.49 17.36 7.00
C SER A 3 2.25 16.98 6.18
N ILE A 4 1.10 17.63 6.41
CA ILE A 4 -0.12 17.40 5.62
C ILE A 4 0.12 17.79 4.16
N ARG A 5 0.73 18.96 3.91
CA ARG A 5 1.06 19.40 2.55
C ARG A 5 1.96 18.40 1.84
N GLN A 6 3.03 17.95 2.50
CA GLN A 6 3.94 16.98 1.91
C GLN A 6 3.26 15.64 1.64
N GLY A 7 2.44 15.15 2.58
CA GLY A 7 1.70 13.90 2.39
C GLY A 7 0.70 13.98 1.23
N VAL A 8 -0.04 15.09 1.11
CA VAL A 8 -0.94 15.32 -0.04
C VAL A 8 -0.16 15.37 -1.34
N GLN A 9 0.99 16.07 -1.37
CA GLN A 9 1.83 16.14 -2.56
C GLN A 9 2.33 14.76 -2.98
N THR A 10 2.93 14.00 -2.06
CA THR A 10 3.46 12.66 -2.33
C THR A 10 2.38 11.72 -2.86
N LEU A 11 1.18 11.73 -2.26
CA LEU A 11 0.07 10.91 -2.75
C LEU A 11 -0.41 11.37 -4.13
N THR A 12 -0.49 12.69 -4.35
CA THR A 12 -0.90 13.28 -5.63
C THR A 12 0.05 12.90 -6.75
N ASP A 13 1.36 12.97 -6.51
CA ASP A 13 2.39 12.59 -7.48
C ASP A 13 2.29 11.10 -7.84
N ASN A 14 2.08 10.24 -6.85
CA ASN A 14 1.85 8.81 -7.08
C ASN A 14 0.57 8.56 -7.90
N LEU A 15 -0.52 9.29 -7.63
CA LEU A 15 -1.78 9.17 -8.37
C LEU A 15 -1.61 9.58 -9.84
N TYR A 16 -0.95 10.70 -10.12
CA TYR A 16 -0.65 11.12 -11.48
C TYR A 16 0.26 10.12 -12.20
N LEU A 17 1.28 9.58 -11.52
CA LEU A 17 2.17 8.60 -12.11
C LEU A 17 1.45 7.29 -12.42
N ALA A 18 0.60 6.80 -11.51
CA ALA A 18 -0.22 5.61 -11.72
C ALA A 18 -1.19 5.78 -12.90
N GLN A 19 -1.89 6.92 -12.97
CA GLN A 19 -2.76 7.26 -14.08
C GLN A 19 -1.99 7.30 -15.41
N LYS A 20 -0.85 8.00 -15.45
CA LYS A 20 0.00 8.10 -16.64
C LYS A 20 0.48 6.72 -17.13
N LYS A 21 0.78 5.81 -16.20
CA LYS A 21 1.27 4.46 -16.49
C LYS A 21 0.14 3.43 -16.68
N GLY A 22 -1.11 3.83 -16.51
CA GLY A 22 -2.28 3.00 -16.72
C GLY A 22 -2.38 1.84 -15.72
N VAL A 23 -2.02 2.07 -14.46
CA VAL A 23 -2.24 1.12 -13.35
C VAL A 23 -3.35 1.61 -12.44
N ASP A 24 -3.92 0.72 -11.64
CA ASP A 24 -5.03 1.06 -10.74
C ASP A 24 -4.64 2.04 -9.62
N VAL A 25 -5.63 2.76 -9.09
CA VAL A 25 -5.44 3.76 -8.03
C VAL A 25 -4.84 3.20 -6.75
N TRP A 26 -5.08 1.92 -6.43
CA TRP A 26 -4.54 1.30 -5.21
C TRP A 26 -3.04 1.03 -5.34
N THR A 27 -2.51 0.93 -6.56
CA THR A 27 -1.07 0.95 -6.79
C THR A 27 -0.44 2.25 -6.27
N ALA A 28 -1.04 3.42 -6.56
CA ALA A 28 -0.56 4.71 -6.07
C ALA A 28 -0.60 4.80 -4.53
N VAL A 29 -1.67 4.28 -3.91
CA VAL A 29 -1.81 4.23 -2.45
C VAL A 29 -0.75 3.31 -1.85
N GLN A 30 -0.52 2.13 -2.41
CA GLN A 30 0.53 1.22 -1.93
C GLN A 30 1.94 1.81 -2.12
N ALA A 31 2.17 2.53 -3.21
CA ALA A 31 3.41 3.25 -3.49
C ALA A 31 3.68 4.39 -2.49
N TYR A 32 2.69 4.88 -1.76
CA TYR A 32 2.94 5.81 -0.65
C TYR A 32 3.76 5.13 0.47
N ASN A 33 3.56 3.82 0.67
CA ASN A 33 4.31 3.04 1.65
C ASN A 33 5.62 2.47 1.11
N PHE A 34 5.64 2.02 -0.15
CA PHE A 34 6.80 1.38 -0.78
C PHE A 34 7.71 2.31 -1.59
N GLY A 35 7.25 3.53 -1.86
CA GLY A 35 7.87 4.44 -2.80
C GLY A 35 7.37 4.25 -4.24
N PRO A 36 7.59 5.25 -5.11
CA PRO A 36 7.02 5.31 -6.46
C PRO A 36 7.54 4.21 -7.41
N ALA A 37 8.70 3.62 -7.15
CA ALA A 37 9.23 2.51 -7.96
C ALA A 37 8.32 1.27 -7.97
N TYR A 38 7.46 1.11 -6.95
CA TYR A 38 6.42 0.09 -6.94
C TYR A 38 5.43 0.23 -8.12
N ILE A 39 5.19 1.45 -8.60
CA ILE A 39 4.32 1.68 -9.75
C ILE A 39 4.91 1.03 -11.01
N ASP A 40 6.22 1.16 -11.22
CA ASP A 40 6.91 0.50 -12.34
C ASP A 40 6.88 -1.02 -12.23
N PHE A 41 7.05 -1.54 -11.02
CA PHE A 41 6.91 -2.98 -10.77
C PHE A 41 5.51 -3.47 -11.18
N ILE A 42 4.43 -2.77 -10.80
CA ILE A 42 3.08 -3.18 -11.19
C ILE A 42 2.81 -3.05 -12.69
N VAL A 43 3.37 -2.04 -13.37
CA VAL A 43 3.28 -1.94 -14.84
C VAL A 43 3.77 -3.22 -15.53
N GLN A 44 4.85 -3.81 -15.02
CA GLN A 44 5.44 -5.04 -15.56
C GLN A 44 4.70 -6.31 -15.13
N ASN A 45 3.81 -6.23 -14.13
CA ASN A 45 3.18 -7.37 -13.48
C ASN A 45 1.64 -7.30 -13.54
N GLY A 46 1.11 -7.01 -14.72
CA GLY A 46 -0.34 -7.07 -14.97
C GLY A 46 -1.12 -5.80 -14.66
N LYS A 47 -0.43 -4.70 -14.30
CA LYS A 47 -1.00 -3.34 -14.12
C LYS A 47 -2.03 -3.19 -12.99
N GLU A 48 -2.19 -4.19 -12.14
CA GLU A 48 -3.10 -4.16 -11.00
C GLU A 48 -2.41 -4.54 -9.69
N ASN A 49 -2.66 -3.76 -8.64
CA ASN A 49 -2.16 -4.01 -7.29
C ASN A 49 -2.91 -5.16 -6.61
N THR A 50 -2.20 -6.28 -6.45
CA THR A 50 -2.66 -7.45 -5.70
C THR A 50 -1.84 -7.64 -4.42
N LEU A 51 -2.42 -8.35 -3.44
CA LEU A 51 -1.70 -8.65 -2.20
C LEU A 51 -0.46 -9.52 -2.45
N ALA A 52 -0.54 -10.45 -3.40
CA ALA A 52 0.57 -11.31 -3.78
C ALA A 52 1.74 -10.48 -4.35
N LEU A 53 1.46 -9.53 -5.24
CA LEU A 53 2.47 -8.64 -5.82
C LEU A 53 3.06 -7.69 -4.77
N ALA A 54 2.23 -7.15 -3.87
CA ALA A 54 2.71 -6.32 -2.78
C ALA A 54 3.63 -7.10 -1.82
N LYS A 55 3.26 -8.35 -1.48
CA LYS A 55 4.06 -9.24 -0.64
C LYS A 55 5.39 -9.61 -1.31
N GLN A 56 5.35 -9.91 -2.62
CA GLN A 56 6.54 -10.19 -3.41
C GLN A 56 7.49 -8.99 -3.42
N TYR A 57 7.00 -7.79 -3.72
CA TYR A 57 7.83 -6.59 -3.76
C TYR A 57 8.41 -6.24 -2.38
N SER A 58 7.62 -6.43 -1.31
CA SER A 58 8.08 -6.28 0.08
C SER A 58 9.27 -7.20 0.37
N ARG A 59 9.17 -8.48 0.00
CA ARG A 59 10.19 -9.52 0.22
C ARG A 59 11.44 -9.34 -0.66
N ASP A 60 11.25 -9.11 -1.95
CA ASP A 60 12.31 -9.25 -2.95
C ASP A 60 12.98 -7.92 -3.28
N THR A 61 12.38 -6.80 -2.88
CA THR A 61 12.90 -5.45 -3.18
C THR A 61 13.05 -4.61 -1.93
N VAL A 62 11.96 -4.30 -1.23
CA VAL A 62 12.00 -3.34 -0.11
C VAL A 62 12.84 -3.86 1.05
N ALA A 63 12.60 -5.10 1.49
CA ALA A 63 13.32 -5.71 2.61
C ALA A 63 14.84 -5.79 2.35
N PRO A 64 15.33 -6.33 1.21
CA PRO A 64 16.76 -6.34 0.88
C PRO A 64 17.37 -4.95 0.78
N LEU A 65 16.69 -4.00 0.13
CA LEU A 65 17.17 -2.61 -0.01
C LEU A 65 17.41 -1.94 1.33
N LEU A 66 16.64 -2.33 2.34
CA LEU A 66 16.71 -1.79 3.70
C LEU A 66 17.42 -2.76 4.68
N GLY A 67 18.21 -3.71 4.16
CA GLY A 67 19.13 -4.54 4.97
C GLY A 67 18.56 -5.87 5.48
N ASN A 68 17.34 -6.24 5.13
CA ASN A 68 16.78 -7.57 5.40
C ASN A 68 16.92 -8.48 4.17
N THR A 69 18.11 -9.04 3.98
CA THR A 69 18.42 -10.00 2.90
C THR A 69 18.09 -11.45 3.28
N THR A 70 17.74 -11.71 4.54
CA THR A 70 17.44 -13.06 5.05
C THR A 70 15.97 -13.44 4.95
N GLY A 71 15.10 -12.49 4.59
CA GLY A 71 13.65 -12.69 4.56
C GLY A 71 13.03 -12.76 5.95
N LYS A 72 13.69 -12.18 6.97
CA LYS A 72 13.19 -12.18 8.35
C LYS A 72 11.82 -11.52 8.42
N THR A 73 10.84 -12.20 9.04
CA THR A 73 9.50 -11.68 9.28
C THR A 73 9.22 -11.43 10.76
N TYR A 74 8.16 -10.69 11.04
CA TYR A 74 7.59 -10.54 12.38
C TYR A 74 6.06 -10.68 12.30
N SER A 75 5.45 -11.16 13.38
CA SER A 75 4.01 -11.33 13.45
C SER A 75 3.30 -9.99 13.40
N TYR A 76 2.36 -9.85 12.49
CA TYR A 76 1.52 -8.69 12.30
C TYR A 76 0.04 -9.11 12.39
N ILE A 77 -0.54 -8.91 13.56
CA ILE A 77 -1.92 -9.26 13.87
C ILE A 77 -2.79 -8.03 13.60
N HIS A 78 -3.42 -8.00 12.43
CA HIS A 78 -4.42 -7.02 12.04
C HIS A 78 -5.64 -7.79 11.52
N PRO A 79 -6.89 -7.31 11.69
CA PRO A 79 -8.08 -8.07 11.25
C PRO A 79 -8.04 -8.54 9.78
N ILE A 80 -7.35 -7.79 8.91
CA ILE A 80 -7.15 -8.10 7.49
C ILE A 80 -6.11 -9.23 7.27
N SER A 81 -5.11 -9.37 8.15
CA SER A 81 -4.03 -10.35 7.97
C SER A 81 -4.43 -11.79 8.35
N ILE A 82 -5.54 -11.94 9.07
CA ILE A 82 -6.06 -13.24 9.56
C ILE A 82 -6.33 -14.22 8.41
N PHE A 83 -6.67 -13.73 7.21
CA PHE A 83 -7.05 -14.59 6.08
C PHE A 83 -5.94 -14.80 5.02
N HIS A 84 -4.81 -14.07 5.10
CA HIS A 84 -3.80 -14.05 4.03
C HIS A 84 -2.34 -14.16 4.51
N GLY A 85 -2.13 -14.33 5.82
CA GLY A 85 -0.82 -14.49 6.45
C GLY A 85 -0.51 -13.37 7.43
N ALA A 86 -0.27 -13.71 8.70
CA ALA A 86 -0.12 -12.74 9.78
C ALA A 86 1.32 -12.25 9.95
N GLU A 87 2.04 -11.94 8.87
CA GLU A 87 3.45 -11.56 8.94
C GLU A 87 3.78 -10.34 8.08
N LEU A 88 4.78 -9.57 8.47
CA LEU A 88 5.41 -8.56 7.64
C LEU A 88 6.92 -8.83 7.61
N TYR A 89 7.57 -8.48 6.50
CA TYR A 89 9.02 -8.53 6.42
C TYR A 89 9.61 -7.39 7.24
N VAL A 90 10.61 -7.70 8.08
CA VAL A 90 11.43 -6.66 8.72
C VAL A 90 12.01 -5.79 7.61
N ASN A 91 11.92 -4.47 7.77
CA ASN A 91 12.36 -3.51 6.75
C ASN A 91 11.70 -3.66 5.36
N GLY A 92 10.57 -4.37 5.25
CA GLY A 92 9.90 -4.61 3.98
C GLY A 92 8.72 -3.69 3.68
N GLY A 93 8.50 -2.65 4.50
CA GLY A 93 7.26 -1.88 4.49
C GLY A 93 6.04 -2.73 4.90
N ASN A 94 4.84 -2.29 4.53
CA ASN A 94 3.58 -2.94 4.84
C ASN A 94 2.83 -3.29 3.54
N TYR A 95 2.90 -4.56 3.13
CA TYR A 95 2.21 -5.02 1.92
C TYR A 95 0.67 -5.06 2.04
N TYR A 96 0.10 -4.81 3.23
CA TYR A 96 -1.33 -4.61 3.45
C TYR A 96 -1.80 -3.16 3.34
N TYR A 97 -0.88 -2.19 3.17
CA TYR A 97 -1.17 -0.76 3.33
C TYR A 97 -2.38 -0.28 2.53
N SER A 98 -2.44 -0.58 1.23
CA SER A 98 -3.58 -0.21 0.37
C SER A 98 -4.91 -0.79 0.85
N ARG A 99 -4.93 -2.03 1.36
CA ARG A 99 -6.14 -2.67 1.91
C ARG A 99 -6.58 -2.02 3.23
N GLN A 100 -5.63 -1.60 4.08
CA GLN A 100 -5.95 -0.87 5.32
C GLN A 100 -6.58 0.49 5.00
N VAL A 101 -6.00 1.23 4.05
CA VAL A 101 -6.55 2.52 3.61
C VAL A 101 -7.93 2.33 2.98
N GLN A 102 -8.12 1.30 2.17
CA GLN A 102 -9.41 0.97 1.57
C GLN A 102 -10.49 0.67 2.63
N LEU A 103 -10.16 -0.12 3.66
CA LEU A 103 -11.06 -0.41 4.77
C LEU A 103 -11.44 0.87 5.53
N ASN A 104 -10.46 1.73 5.85
CA ASN A 104 -10.73 2.99 6.54
C ASN A 104 -11.63 3.92 5.71
N LEU A 105 -11.39 4.01 4.40
CA LEU A 105 -12.25 4.78 3.49
C LEU A 105 -13.68 4.23 3.46
N TYR A 106 -13.84 2.91 3.44
CA TYR A 106 -15.16 2.27 3.54
C TYR A 106 -15.87 2.63 4.84
N ILE A 107 -15.18 2.49 5.98
CA ILE A 107 -15.72 2.84 7.30
C ILE A 107 -16.16 4.31 7.34
N ILE A 108 -15.31 5.24 6.89
CA ILE A 108 -15.63 6.68 6.82
C ILE A 108 -16.89 6.90 5.99
N LYS A 109 -16.98 6.32 4.79
CA LYS A 109 -18.14 6.46 3.92
C LYS A 109 -19.43 5.96 4.58
N CYS A 110 -19.37 4.80 5.25
CA CYS A 110 -20.50 4.28 6.01
C CYS A 110 -20.94 5.28 7.09
N PHE A 111 -20.03 5.76 7.93
CA PHE A 111 -20.35 6.74 8.97
C PHE A 111 -20.90 8.05 8.40
N THR A 112 -20.30 8.60 7.34
CA THR A 112 -20.78 9.84 6.72
C THR A 112 -22.19 9.68 6.17
N LEU A 113 -22.49 8.56 5.51
CA LEU A 113 -23.85 8.26 5.01
C LEU A 113 -24.87 8.22 6.14
N PHE A 114 -24.57 7.58 7.27
CA PHE A 114 -25.48 7.54 8.42
C PHE A 114 -25.63 8.90 9.12
N SER A 115 -24.57 9.72 9.17
CA SER A 115 -24.62 11.05 9.80
C SER A 115 -25.34 12.12 8.98
N THR A 116 -25.43 11.98 7.65
CA THR A 116 -26.16 12.92 6.78
C THR A 116 -27.61 12.49 6.49
N SER A 117 -28.02 11.31 6.97
CA SER A 117 -29.37 10.75 6.78
C SER A 117 -30.27 10.92 8.02
N GLY A 118 -29.81 11.68 9.02
CA GLY A 118 -30.52 11.98 10.27
C GLY A 118 -30.82 13.45 10.43
#